data_AF-A0A1M6LC75-F1
#
_entry.id   AF-A0A1M6LC75-F1
#
_cell.length_a   1.000
_cell.length_b   1.000
_cell.length_c   1.000
_cell.angle_alpha   90.00
_cell.angle_beta   90.00
_cell.angle_gamma   90.00
#
_symmetry.space_group_name_H-M   'P 1'
#
loop_
_entity.id
_entity.type
_entity.pdbx_description
1 polymer ?
#
loop_
_entity_poly.entity_id
_entity_poly.type
_entity_poly.pdbx_seq_one_letter_code
_entity_poly.pdbx_strand_id
1 'polypeptide(L)'
;MKNTKKLIFMSILVAQSLVLYIVESYIPNPFIAVAPGAKLGLSNIITLIALIFLGFKDTFIVLITRIIMASMFSGGLSAFLYSITGGILSLIMMSITLRLNKINYSLIGVSIIGSIFHNIGQLIMASIIIQNKGIFIYLPILLLSSIPTGLFIGLVCRFITYNKNIYNVINIKNNRPKIGTFKKMDIILITILIIGSLGSVYIINLEDRNDVSSKWLEIVVEGKIYKKVLIKDKEYKEKIKVNTEHGYNYVYIHDGGVEIIDADCYDKICVKTGFIDRKGEIIACLPHKMYIKILGENKEVDNISY
;
A
#
# COMPACT_ATOMS: atom_id res chain seq x y z
N MET A 1 17.62 -3.86 -29.53
CA MET A 1 17.01 -5.20 -29.71
C MET A 1 16.16 -5.20 -30.98
N LYS A 2 16.09 -6.31 -31.73
CA LYS A 2 15.07 -6.47 -32.80
C LYS A 2 13.66 -6.40 -32.18
N ASN A 3 12.70 -5.80 -32.88
CA ASN A 3 11.35 -5.53 -32.36
C ASN A 3 10.65 -6.80 -31.82
N THR A 4 10.73 -7.92 -32.53
CA THR A 4 10.11 -9.19 -32.10
C THR A 4 10.71 -9.74 -30.82
N LYS A 5 12.05 -9.72 -30.69
CA LYS A 5 12.75 -10.20 -29.49
C LYS A 5 12.41 -9.35 -28.26
N LYS A 6 12.27 -8.05 -28.46
CA LYS A 6 11.86 -7.10 -27.43
C LYS A 6 10.42 -7.37 -26.96
N LEU A 7 9.50 -7.58 -27.90
CA LEU A 7 8.12 -7.93 -27.60
C LEU A 7 8.03 -9.22 -26.77
N ILE A 8 8.70 -10.30 -27.21
CA ILE A 8 8.73 -11.59 -26.49
C ILE A 8 9.24 -11.39 -25.05
N PHE A 9 10.33 -10.64 -24.89
CA PHE A 9 10.90 -10.38 -23.57
C PHE A 9 9.93 -9.59 -22.66
N MET A 10 9.26 -8.56 -23.19
CA MET A 10 8.22 -7.83 -22.47
C MET A 10 7.07 -8.76 -22.06
N SER A 11 6.62 -9.65 -22.94
CA SER A 11 5.56 -10.63 -22.63
C SER A 11 5.96 -11.59 -21.51
N ILE A 12 7.21 -12.08 -21.50
CA ILE A 12 7.73 -12.93 -20.42
C ILE A 12 7.74 -12.18 -19.09
N LEU A 13 8.17 -10.92 -19.08
CA LEU A 13 8.15 -10.09 -17.87
C LEU A 13 6.72 -9.89 -17.35
N VAL A 14 5.77 -9.57 -18.23
CA VAL A 14 4.35 -9.44 -17.85
C VAL A 14 3.83 -10.74 -17.21
N ALA A 15 4.10 -11.89 -17.84
CA ALA A 15 3.68 -13.20 -17.32
C ALA A 15 4.28 -13.49 -15.93
N GLN A 16 5.60 -13.28 -15.76
CA GLN A 16 6.26 -13.45 -14.46
C GLN A 16 5.70 -12.51 -13.40
N SER A 17 5.36 -11.28 -13.78
CA SER A 17 4.80 -10.30 -12.85
C SER A 17 3.40 -10.67 -12.40
N LEU A 18 2.59 -11.27 -13.28
CA LEU A 18 1.28 -11.83 -12.92
C LEU A 18 1.40 -13.02 -11.97
N VAL A 19 2.33 -13.93 -12.23
CA VAL A 19 2.59 -15.07 -11.33
C VAL A 19 2.97 -14.57 -9.94
N LEU A 20 3.91 -13.62 -9.84
CA LEU A 20 4.32 -13.04 -8.55
C LEU A 20 3.15 -12.35 -7.84
N TYR A 21 2.29 -11.66 -8.57
CA TYR A 21 1.11 -11.00 -8.02
C TYR A 21 0.05 -11.99 -7.50
N ILE A 22 -0.15 -13.11 -8.19
CA ILE A 22 -1.05 -14.18 -7.73
C ILE A 22 -0.47 -14.86 -6.49
N VAL A 23 0.82 -15.22 -6.52
CA VAL A 23 1.53 -15.82 -5.37
C VAL A 23 1.44 -14.89 -4.15
N GLU A 24 1.66 -13.60 -4.34
CA GLU A 24 1.53 -12.59 -3.29
C GLU A 24 0.14 -12.58 -2.64
N SER A 25 -0.90 -12.86 -3.42
CA SER A 25 -2.28 -12.87 -2.91
C SER A 25 -2.60 -14.11 -2.06
N TYR A 26 -1.78 -15.17 -2.15
CA TYR A 26 -1.85 -16.35 -1.28
C TYR A 26 -1.01 -16.22 -0.01
N ILE A 27 -0.05 -15.27 0.04
CA ILE A 27 0.76 -15.03 1.22
C ILE A 27 -0.08 -14.21 2.22
N PRO A 28 -0.25 -14.68 3.47
CA PRO A 28 -0.88 -13.88 4.51
C PRO A 28 -0.11 -12.57 4.68
N ASN A 29 -0.73 -11.45 4.33
CA ASN A 29 -0.06 -10.15 4.42
C ASN A 29 -0.18 -9.61 5.86
N PRO A 30 0.94 -9.47 6.60
CA PRO A 30 0.94 -8.95 7.97
C PRO A 30 0.44 -7.49 8.07
N PHE A 31 0.39 -6.77 6.95
CA PHE A 31 0.01 -5.36 6.90
C PHE A 31 -1.48 -5.12 6.60
N ILE A 32 -2.29 -6.17 6.41
CA ILE A 32 -3.75 -6.01 6.16
C ILE A 32 -4.47 -5.36 7.36
N ALA A 33 -4.06 -5.71 8.58
CA ALA A 33 -4.60 -5.11 9.80
C ALA A 33 -4.23 -3.62 9.96
N VAL A 34 -3.20 -3.17 9.25
CA VAL A 34 -2.62 -1.83 9.40
C VAL A 34 -3.08 -0.89 8.28
N ALA A 35 -3.25 -1.40 7.05
CA ALA A 35 -3.73 -0.59 5.93
C ALA A 35 -4.56 -1.46 4.97
N PRO A 36 -5.87 -1.16 4.82
CA PRO A 36 -6.75 -1.87 3.90
C PRO A 36 -6.18 -1.86 2.47
N GLY A 37 -5.93 -3.05 1.91
CA GLY A 37 -5.42 -3.18 0.53
C GLY A 37 -3.91 -3.00 0.36
N ALA A 38 -3.13 -2.82 1.44
CA ALA A 38 -1.68 -2.88 1.35
C ALA A 38 -1.24 -4.27 0.83
N LYS A 39 -0.18 -4.29 0.02
CA LYS A 39 0.45 -5.48 -0.55
C LYS A 39 1.97 -5.37 -0.35
N LEU A 40 2.70 -6.50 -0.32
CA LEU A 40 4.16 -6.53 -0.20
C LEU A 40 4.88 -5.90 -1.40
N GLY A 41 4.22 -5.86 -2.55
CA GLY A 41 4.76 -5.33 -3.80
C GLY A 41 5.71 -6.28 -4.51
N LEU A 42 5.55 -7.61 -4.40
CA LEU A 42 6.47 -8.58 -5.03
C LEU A 42 6.55 -8.41 -6.55
N SER A 43 5.44 -8.05 -7.18
CA SER A 43 5.40 -7.74 -8.62
C SER A 43 6.34 -6.58 -9.02
N ASN A 44 6.74 -5.70 -8.09
CA ASN A 44 7.66 -4.59 -8.36
C ASN A 44 9.11 -5.04 -8.62
N ILE A 45 9.47 -6.29 -8.29
CA ILE A 45 10.73 -6.92 -8.74
C ILE A 45 10.81 -6.82 -10.28
N ILE A 46 9.74 -7.19 -10.97
CA ILE A 46 9.70 -7.15 -12.43
C ILE A 46 9.72 -5.72 -12.95
N THR A 47 9.03 -4.79 -12.29
CA THR A 47 9.06 -3.36 -12.67
C THR A 47 10.49 -2.82 -12.63
N LEU A 48 11.25 -3.12 -11.58
CA LEU A 48 12.63 -2.66 -11.44
C LEU A 48 13.56 -3.36 -12.46
N ILE A 49 13.41 -4.67 -12.67
CA ILE A 49 14.15 -5.42 -13.71
C ILE A 49 13.87 -4.83 -15.09
N ALA A 50 12.60 -4.64 -15.46
CA ALA A 50 12.20 -4.05 -16.72
C ALA A 50 12.81 -2.65 -16.88
N LEU A 51 12.82 -1.84 -15.82
CA LEU A 51 13.39 -0.49 -15.86
C LEU A 51 14.89 -0.50 -16.14
N ILE A 52 15.62 -1.47 -15.59
CA ILE A 52 17.07 -1.61 -15.79
C ILE A 52 17.40 -2.08 -17.22
N PHE A 53 16.64 -3.05 -17.75
CA PHE A 53 16.96 -3.67 -19.06
C PHE A 53 16.30 -2.97 -20.25
N LEU A 54 15.09 -2.46 -20.09
CA LEU A 54 14.28 -1.89 -21.19
C LEU A 54 14.12 -0.37 -21.08
N GLY A 55 14.35 0.19 -19.89
CA GLY A 55 14.15 1.62 -19.65
C GLY A 55 12.69 2.00 -19.45
N PHE A 56 12.45 3.30 -19.26
CA PHE A 56 11.16 3.82 -18.77
C PHE A 56 9.97 3.50 -19.68
N LYS A 57 10.09 3.77 -20.99
CA LYS A 57 8.95 3.64 -21.94
C LYS A 57 8.39 2.22 -21.98
N ASP A 58 9.27 1.24 -22.08
CA ASP A 58 8.87 -0.17 -22.18
C ASP A 58 8.39 -0.70 -20.83
N THR A 59 9.02 -0.27 -19.74
CA THR A 59 8.59 -0.62 -18.38
C THR A 59 7.20 -0.11 -18.08
N PHE A 60 6.87 1.10 -18.56
CA PHE A 60 5.53 1.65 -18.44
C PHE A 60 4.49 0.75 -19.12
N ILE A 61 4.79 0.26 -20.33
CA ILE A 61 3.90 -0.67 -21.06
C ILE A 61 3.76 -1.99 -20.28
N VAL A 62 4.86 -2.55 -19.77
CA VAL A 62 4.84 -3.78 -18.95
C VAL A 62 4.00 -3.58 -17.68
N LEU A 63 4.17 -2.46 -16.99
CA LEU A 63 3.45 -2.10 -15.78
C LEU A 63 1.94 -2.01 -16.02
N ILE A 64 1.51 -1.24 -17.02
CA ILE A 64 0.09 -1.04 -17.34
C ILE A 64 -0.56 -2.35 -17.76
N THR A 65 0.10 -3.09 -18.66
CA THR A 65 -0.40 -4.39 -19.14
C THR A 65 -0.61 -5.35 -17.97
N ARG A 66 0.38 -5.45 -17.08
CA ARG A 66 0.27 -6.26 -15.88
C ARG A 66 -0.91 -5.83 -15.00
N ILE A 67 -1.06 -4.54 -14.71
CA ILE A 67 -2.09 -4.06 -13.78
C ILE A 67 -3.49 -4.35 -14.32
N ILE A 68 -3.70 -4.15 -15.62
CA ILE A 68 -4.96 -4.51 -16.29
C ILE A 68 -5.20 -6.01 -16.13
N MET A 69 -4.24 -6.86 -16.50
CA MET A 69 -4.40 -8.30 -16.39
C MET A 69 -4.59 -8.76 -14.93
N ALA A 70 -3.84 -8.20 -13.98
CA ALA A 70 -3.92 -8.52 -12.56
C ALA A 70 -5.30 -8.22 -11.96
N SER A 71 -5.94 -7.13 -12.40
CA SER A 71 -7.31 -6.80 -11.98
C SER A 71 -8.34 -7.82 -12.45
N MET A 72 -8.14 -8.43 -13.62
CA MET A 72 -9.02 -9.49 -14.14
C MET A 72 -8.94 -10.78 -13.29
N PHE A 73 -7.78 -11.07 -12.68
CA PHE A 73 -7.57 -12.31 -11.92
C PHE A 73 -7.91 -12.20 -10.42
N SER A 74 -7.68 -11.05 -9.78
CA SER A 74 -7.59 -10.98 -8.31
C SER A 74 -8.37 -9.85 -7.65
N GLY A 75 -8.96 -8.90 -8.38
CA GLY A 75 -9.64 -7.83 -7.67
C GLY A 75 -10.32 -6.78 -8.53
N GLY A 76 -11.49 -6.36 -8.03
CA GLY A 76 -12.31 -5.31 -8.61
C GLY A 76 -11.67 -3.93 -8.60
N LEU A 77 -12.49 -2.94 -8.95
CA LEU A 77 -12.06 -1.60 -9.36
C LEU A 77 -11.11 -0.91 -8.36
N SER A 78 -11.31 -1.09 -7.06
CA SER A 78 -10.48 -0.46 -6.02
C SER A 78 -9.02 -0.96 -6.02
N ALA A 79 -8.82 -2.28 -6.16
CA ALA A 79 -7.46 -2.86 -6.19
C ALA A 79 -6.69 -2.42 -7.44
N PHE A 80 -7.39 -2.29 -8.56
CA PHE A 80 -6.85 -1.73 -9.79
C PHE A 80 -6.39 -0.28 -9.59
N LEU A 81 -7.24 0.57 -8.99
CA LEU A 81 -6.93 1.98 -8.74
C LEU A 81 -5.74 2.17 -7.79
N TYR A 82 -5.62 1.33 -6.75
CA TYR A 82 -4.44 1.37 -5.87
C TYR A 82 -3.17 0.97 -6.59
N SER A 83 -3.25 -0.08 -7.41
CA SER A 83 -2.10 -0.61 -8.15
C SER A 83 -1.60 0.35 -9.24
N ILE A 84 -2.50 1.04 -9.93
CA ILE A 84 -2.12 2.00 -10.98
C ILE A 84 -1.46 3.25 -10.39
N THR A 85 -2.06 3.84 -9.35
CA THR A 85 -1.52 5.06 -8.73
C THR A 85 -0.19 4.78 -8.03
N GLY A 86 -0.12 3.72 -7.22
CA GLY A 86 1.13 3.29 -6.57
C GLY A 86 2.20 2.89 -7.59
N GLY A 87 1.83 2.09 -8.59
CA GLY A 87 2.76 1.58 -9.61
C GLY A 87 3.39 2.67 -10.46
N ILE A 88 2.58 3.63 -10.94
CA ILE A 88 3.07 4.75 -11.77
C ILE A 88 3.98 5.66 -10.95
N LEU A 89 3.58 6.02 -9.73
CA LEU A 89 4.37 6.91 -8.87
C LEU A 89 5.73 6.28 -8.51
N SER A 90 5.72 4.99 -8.18
CA SER A 90 6.93 4.19 -7.96
C SER A 90 7.85 4.16 -9.19
N LEU A 91 7.31 3.90 -10.39
CA LEU A 91 8.07 3.85 -11.64
C LEU A 91 8.72 5.20 -11.96
N ILE A 92 7.99 6.30 -11.81
CA ILE A 92 8.50 7.65 -12.03
C ILE A 92 9.69 7.92 -11.11
N MET A 93 9.53 7.65 -9.81
CA MET A 93 10.57 7.93 -8.82
C MET A 93 11.80 7.04 -8.99
N MET A 94 11.64 5.74 -9.25
CA MET A 94 12.76 4.86 -9.56
C MET A 94 13.51 5.33 -10.83
N SER A 95 12.79 5.75 -11.87
CA SER A 95 13.38 6.25 -13.11
C SER A 95 14.15 7.56 -12.89
N ILE A 96 13.62 8.48 -12.09
CA ILE A 96 14.30 9.71 -11.70
C ILE A 96 15.59 9.38 -10.95
N THR A 97 15.53 8.53 -9.91
CA THR A 97 16.71 8.15 -9.12
C THR A 97 17.80 7.49 -9.99
N LEU A 98 17.42 6.63 -10.94
CA LEU A 98 18.37 5.99 -11.87
C LEU A 98 18.99 6.98 -12.87
N ARG A 99 18.26 8.03 -13.29
CA ARG A 99 18.79 9.10 -14.16
C ARG A 99 19.68 10.08 -13.39
N LEU A 100 19.36 10.37 -12.14
CA LEU A 100 20.13 11.24 -11.25
C LEU A 100 21.38 10.56 -10.66
N ASN A 101 21.75 9.37 -11.15
CA ASN A 101 22.79 8.50 -10.58
C ASN A 101 24.24 9.04 -10.71
N LYS A 102 24.41 10.35 -10.86
CA LYS A 102 25.60 11.08 -10.37
C LYS A 102 25.75 10.97 -8.83
N ILE A 103 24.67 10.66 -8.10
CA ILE A 103 24.59 10.70 -6.62
C ILE A 103 24.94 9.37 -5.93
N ASN A 104 25.41 8.35 -6.66
CA ASN A 104 25.95 7.13 -6.03
C ASN A 104 24.89 6.37 -5.19
N TYR A 105 23.72 6.06 -5.77
CA TYR A 105 22.73 5.15 -5.16
C TYR A 105 22.98 3.69 -5.55
N SER A 106 22.54 2.73 -4.72
CA SER A 106 22.52 1.30 -5.09
C SER A 106 21.16 0.85 -5.62
N LEU A 107 21.06 -0.39 -6.13
CA LEU A 107 19.79 -0.99 -6.58
C LEU A 107 18.81 -1.08 -5.42
N ILE A 108 19.35 -1.30 -4.24
CA ILE A 108 18.62 -1.42 -2.99
C ILE A 108 18.02 -0.06 -2.63
N GLY A 109 18.80 1.02 -2.69
CA GLY A 109 18.28 2.38 -2.47
C GLY A 109 17.19 2.77 -3.47
N VAL A 110 17.39 2.47 -4.77
CA VAL A 110 16.37 2.70 -5.81
C VAL A 110 15.09 1.92 -5.50
N SER A 111 15.23 0.66 -5.10
CA SER A 111 14.10 -0.20 -4.73
C SER A 111 13.34 0.31 -3.50
N ILE A 112 14.05 0.74 -2.45
CA ILE A 112 13.46 1.35 -1.25
C ILE A 112 12.66 2.61 -1.60
N ILE A 113 13.23 3.49 -2.44
CA ILE A 113 12.50 4.66 -2.96
C ILE A 113 11.26 4.21 -3.74
N GLY A 114 11.39 3.19 -4.58
CA GLY A 114 10.28 2.57 -5.29
C GLY A 114 9.16 2.11 -4.35
N SER A 115 9.48 1.39 -3.28
CA SER A 115 8.51 0.90 -2.28
C SER A 115 7.82 2.03 -1.53
N ILE A 116 8.56 3.06 -1.12
CA ILE A 116 8.01 4.24 -0.42
C ILE A 116 6.96 4.93 -1.28
N PHE A 117 7.32 5.26 -2.53
CA PHE A 117 6.41 5.96 -3.42
C PHE A 117 5.27 5.09 -3.93
N HIS A 118 5.45 3.76 -3.94
CA HIS A 118 4.34 2.84 -4.18
C HIS A 118 3.30 2.92 -3.05
N ASN A 119 3.73 2.86 -1.79
CA ASN A 119 2.85 2.96 -0.63
C ASN A 119 2.19 4.33 -0.52
N ILE A 120 2.94 5.41 -0.75
CA ILE A 120 2.39 6.78 -0.80
C ILE A 120 1.31 6.88 -1.89
N GLY A 121 1.56 6.36 -3.09
CA GLY A 121 0.58 6.40 -4.18
C GLY A 121 -0.68 5.60 -3.87
N GLN A 122 -0.55 4.43 -3.25
CA GLN A 122 -1.70 3.65 -2.78
C GLN A 122 -2.50 4.41 -1.73
N LEU A 123 -1.84 5.03 -0.75
CA LEU A 123 -2.49 5.77 0.32
C LEU A 123 -3.19 7.05 -0.16
N ILE A 124 -2.57 7.77 -1.11
CA ILE A 124 -3.21 8.91 -1.77
C ILE A 124 -4.50 8.46 -2.44
N MET A 125 -4.44 7.37 -3.22
CA MET A 125 -5.65 6.85 -3.88
C MET A 125 -6.70 6.39 -2.86
N ALA A 126 -6.28 5.75 -1.77
CA ALA A 126 -7.17 5.34 -0.70
C ALA A 126 -7.87 6.54 -0.03
N SER A 127 -7.14 7.62 0.23
CA SER A 127 -7.70 8.86 0.78
C SER A 127 -8.75 9.49 -0.15
N ILE A 128 -8.58 9.39 -1.47
CA ILE A 128 -9.55 9.92 -2.44
C ILE A 128 -10.82 9.07 -2.47
N ILE A 129 -10.69 7.74 -2.50
CA ILE A 129 -11.85 6.83 -2.57
C ILE A 129 -12.66 6.86 -1.26
N ILE A 130 -11.98 6.87 -0.11
CA ILE A 130 -12.62 6.84 1.22
C ILE A 130 -13.07 8.25 1.64
N GLN A 131 -12.61 9.31 0.96
CA GLN A 131 -12.86 10.72 1.28
C GLN A 131 -12.46 11.12 2.71
N ASN A 132 -11.43 10.45 3.25
CA ASN A 132 -11.00 10.65 4.63
C ASN A 132 -9.49 10.82 4.72
N LYS A 133 -9.05 12.02 5.10
CA LYS A 133 -7.64 12.33 5.33
C LYS A 133 -7.04 11.61 6.55
N GLY A 134 -7.89 11.10 7.44
CA GLY A 134 -7.47 10.34 8.63
C GLY A 134 -6.69 9.07 8.29
N ILE A 135 -6.84 8.53 7.07
CA ILE A 135 -6.09 7.35 6.63
C ILE A 135 -4.56 7.57 6.59
N PHE A 136 -4.10 8.82 6.52
CA PHE A 136 -2.68 9.15 6.58
C PHE A 136 -2.03 8.81 7.94
N ILE A 137 -2.81 8.49 8.97
CA ILE A 137 -2.28 7.95 10.24
C ILE A 137 -1.50 6.65 10.03
N TYR A 138 -1.81 5.89 8.97
CA TYR A 138 -1.11 4.66 8.60
C TYR A 138 0.17 4.91 7.77
N LEU A 139 0.45 6.15 7.36
CA LEU A 139 1.63 6.45 6.54
C LEU A 139 2.95 6.06 7.24
N PRO A 140 3.21 6.41 8.51
CA PRO A 140 4.46 6.08 9.19
C PRO A 140 4.79 4.59 9.18
N ILE A 141 3.79 3.77 9.47
CA ILE A 141 3.94 2.33 9.57
C ILE A 141 4.07 1.67 8.18
N LEU A 142 3.43 2.23 7.15
CA LEU A 142 3.64 1.86 5.75
C LEU A 142 5.04 2.27 5.22
N LEU A 143 5.59 3.39 5.69
CA LEU A 143 6.97 3.78 5.37
C LEU A 143 7.98 2.85 6.03
N LEU A 144 7.72 2.43 7.27
CA LEU A 144 8.55 1.46 7.97
C LEU A 144 8.53 0.09 7.26
N SER A 145 7.37 -0.36 6.77
CA SER A 145 7.25 -1.60 6.00
C SER A 145 7.88 -1.54 4.60
N SER A 146 8.12 -0.33 4.08
CA SER A 146 8.80 -0.12 2.79
C SER A 146 10.28 -0.49 2.82
N ILE A 147 10.90 -0.49 4.02
CA ILE A 147 12.31 -0.83 4.19
C ILE A 147 12.58 -2.32 3.93
N PRO A 148 11.95 -3.29 4.65
CA PRO A 148 12.20 -4.71 4.41
C PRO A 148 11.76 -5.15 3.01
N THR A 149 10.61 -4.66 2.52
CA THR A 149 10.14 -4.95 1.16
C THR A 149 11.10 -4.39 0.10
N GLY A 150 11.50 -3.13 0.23
CA GLY A 150 12.46 -2.49 -0.67
C GLY A 150 13.84 -3.16 -0.66
N LEU A 151 14.32 -3.58 0.50
CA LEU A 151 15.56 -4.35 0.66
C LEU A 151 15.49 -5.68 -0.08
N PHE A 152 14.43 -6.46 0.16
CA PHE A 152 14.23 -7.76 -0.47
C PHE A 152 14.17 -7.64 -1.99
N ILE A 153 13.31 -6.74 -2.51
CA ILE A 153 13.16 -6.49 -3.94
C ILE A 153 14.50 -6.05 -4.57
N GLY A 154 15.24 -5.18 -3.88
CA GLY A 154 16.53 -4.69 -4.34
C GLY A 154 17.61 -5.77 -4.39
N LEU A 155 17.65 -6.66 -3.39
CA LEU A 155 18.57 -7.80 -3.35
C LEU A 155 18.29 -8.81 -4.46
N VAL A 156 17.01 -9.15 -4.68
CA VAL A 156 16.59 -10.06 -5.75
C VAL A 156 16.97 -9.48 -7.12
N CYS A 157 16.63 -8.21 -7.37
CA CYS A 157 16.99 -7.54 -8.62
C CYS A 157 18.52 -7.50 -8.81
N ARG A 158 19.29 -7.31 -7.73
CA ARG A 158 20.76 -7.30 -7.78
C ARG A 158 21.32 -8.68 -8.11
N PHE A 159 20.79 -9.74 -7.50
CA PHE A 159 21.20 -11.10 -7.79
C PHE A 159 20.97 -11.44 -9.27
N ILE A 160 19.81 -11.07 -9.81
CA ILE A 160 19.45 -11.29 -11.21
C ILE A 160 20.36 -10.49 -12.14
N THR A 161 20.57 -9.20 -11.86
CA THR A 161 21.43 -8.33 -12.68
C THR A 161 22.93 -8.62 -12.54
N TYR A 162 23.35 -9.40 -11.54
CA TYR A 162 24.73 -9.87 -11.46
C TYR A 162 25.04 -10.98 -12.48
N ASN A 163 24.02 -11.73 -12.91
CA ASN A 163 24.19 -12.84 -13.84
C ASN A 163 24.46 -12.34 -15.27
N LYS A 164 25.72 -12.43 -15.71
CA LYS A 164 26.21 -11.95 -17.01
C LYS A 164 25.50 -12.60 -18.22
N ASN A 165 24.98 -13.82 -18.06
CA ASN A 165 24.32 -14.54 -19.17
C ASN A 165 23.06 -13.81 -19.65
N ILE A 166 22.37 -13.09 -18.76
CA ILE A 166 21.14 -12.35 -19.09
C ILE A 166 21.43 -11.19 -20.06
N TYR A 167 22.51 -10.44 -19.84
CA TYR A 167 22.89 -9.33 -20.72
C TYR A 167 23.23 -9.81 -22.14
N ASN A 168 23.92 -10.95 -22.23
CA ASN A 168 24.29 -11.57 -23.50
C ASN A 168 23.04 -12.04 -24.26
N VAL A 169 22.08 -12.67 -23.56
CA VAL A 169 20.81 -13.09 -24.16
C VAL A 169 19.99 -11.89 -24.64
N ILE A 170 19.97 -10.78 -23.91
CA ILE A 170 19.13 -9.61 -24.26
C ILE A 170 19.82 -8.69 -25.29
N ASN A 171 21.12 -8.89 -25.57
CA ASN A 171 21.92 -8.11 -26.53
C ASN A 171 21.83 -6.59 -26.29
N ILE A 172 21.93 -6.20 -25.02
CA ILE A 172 22.03 -4.81 -24.58
C ILE A 172 23.51 -4.50 -24.41
N LYS A 173 23.99 -3.35 -24.91
CA LYS A 173 25.36 -2.87 -24.66
C LYS A 173 25.63 -2.96 -23.15
N ASN A 174 26.80 -3.47 -22.76
CA ASN A 174 27.26 -3.63 -21.37
C ASN A 174 27.43 -2.29 -20.60
N ASN A 175 26.46 -1.38 -20.66
CA ASN A 175 26.30 -0.31 -19.68
C ASN A 175 25.74 -0.93 -18.41
N ARG A 176 26.59 -1.68 -17.71
CA ARG A 176 26.33 -2.06 -16.33
C ARG A 176 26.09 -0.76 -15.58
N PRO A 177 24.92 -0.53 -14.99
CA PRO A 177 24.86 0.54 -14.03
C PRO A 177 25.85 0.13 -12.91
N LYS A 178 26.79 1.02 -12.55
CA LYS A 178 27.79 0.81 -11.47
C LYS A 178 27.05 0.78 -10.12
N ILE A 179 26.33 -0.30 -9.91
CA ILE A 179 25.43 -0.46 -8.78
C ILE A 179 26.14 -1.36 -7.79
N GLY A 180 26.88 -0.69 -6.91
CA GLY A 180 27.65 -1.31 -5.83
C GLY A 180 26.78 -2.01 -4.78
N THR A 181 27.46 -2.65 -3.84
CA THR A 181 26.91 -3.65 -2.93
C THR A 181 26.10 -3.11 -1.74
N PHE A 182 26.26 -1.83 -1.40
CA PHE A 182 25.43 -1.01 -0.52
C PHE A 182 26.17 0.33 -0.48
N LYS A 183 25.50 1.47 -0.60
CA LYS A 183 26.18 2.77 -0.64
C LYS A 183 25.81 3.61 0.58
N LYS A 184 26.69 4.55 0.96
CA LYS A 184 26.48 5.43 2.13
C LYS A 184 25.12 6.15 2.09
N MET A 185 24.65 6.51 0.90
CA MET A 185 23.35 7.16 0.70
C MET A 185 22.17 6.24 1.03
N ASP A 186 22.30 4.93 0.83
CA ASP A 186 21.25 3.97 1.20
C ASP A 186 21.10 3.90 2.72
N ILE A 187 22.22 3.96 3.46
CA ILE A 187 22.22 3.99 4.93
C ILE A 187 21.56 5.27 5.43
N ILE A 188 21.94 6.43 4.87
CA ILE A 188 21.34 7.72 5.23
C ILE A 188 19.82 7.69 4.99
N LEU A 189 19.38 7.19 3.83
CA LEU A 189 17.97 7.04 3.48
C LEU A 189 17.23 6.18 4.52
N ILE A 190 17.75 4.97 4.81
CA ILE A 190 17.15 4.04 5.77
C ILE A 190 17.09 4.68 7.17
N THR A 191 18.16 5.32 7.63
CA THR A 191 18.21 5.96 8.94
C THR A 191 17.17 7.08 9.06
N ILE A 192 17.07 7.96 8.05
CA ILE A 192 16.07 9.03 8.03
C ILE A 192 14.65 8.46 8.06
N LEU A 193 14.39 7.41 7.28
CA LEU A 193 13.08 6.74 7.26
C LEU A 193 12.71 6.13 8.60
N ILE A 194 13.66 5.45 9.25
CA ILE A 194 13.42 4.84 10.57
C ILE A 194 13.14 5.93 11.60
N ILE A 195 13.98 6.97 11.68
CA ILE A 195 13.80 8.06 12.65
C ILE A 195 12.49 8.80 12.41
N GLY A 196 12.18 9.15 11.15
CA GLY A 196 10.95 9.84 10.81
C GLY A 196 9.69 9.00 11.09
N SER A 197 9.73 7.70 10.78
CA SER A 197 8.60 6.79 11.00
C SER A 197 8.39 6.49 12.48
N LEU A 198 9.47 6.24 13.24
CA LEU A 198 9.38 6.02 14.69
C LEU A 198 8.98 7.29 15.44
N GLY A 199 9.53 8.44 15.04
CA GLY A 199 9.17 9.73 15.62
C GLY A 199 7.71 10.08 15.40
N SER A 200 7.18 9.87 14.19
CA SER A 200 5.76 10.10 13.90
C SER A 200 4.85 9.11 14.65
N VAL A 201 5.22 7.84 14.73
CA VAL A 201 4.49 6.85 15.57
C VAL A 201 4.51 7.27 17.04
N TYR A 202 5.66 7.73 17.56
CA TYR A 202 5.77 8.18 18.95
C TYR A 202 4.87 9.38 19.23
N ILE A 203 4.84 10.38 18.33
CA ILE A 203 3.95 11.55 18.45
C ILE A 203 2.47 11.11 18.47
N ILE A 204 2.06 10.23 17.56
CA ILE A 204 0.68 9.71 17.52
C ILE A 204 0.32 8.99 18.84
N ASN A 205 1.22 8.18 19.38
CA ASN A 205 0.97 7.47 20.64
C ASN A 205 0.96 8.39 21.88
N LEU A 206 1.67 9.52 21.85
CA LEU A 206 1.61 10.51 22.92
C LEU A 206 0.24 11.21 22.98
N GLU A 207 -0.36 11.45 21.82
CA GLU A 207 -1.70 12.06 21.72
C GLU A 207 -2.80 11.10 22.22
N ASP A 208 -2.62 9.79 22.02
CA ASP A 208 -3.57 8.74 22.43
C ASP A 208 -3.57 8.45 23.95
N ARG A 209 -2.49 8.77 24.69
CA ARG A 209 -2.39 8.47 26.15
C ARG A 209 -3.30 9.31 27.05
N ASN A 210 -3.88 10.39 26.54
CA ASN A 210 -4.75 11.26 27.31
C ASN A 210 -6.24 10.90 27.21
N ASP A 211 -6.60 9.85 26.46
CA ASP A 211 -7.99 9.57 26.08
C ASP A 211 -8.52 8.25 26.69
N VAL A 212 -8.83 8.30 28.00
CA VAL A 212 -9.67 7.28 28.69
C VAL A 212 -11.16 7.67 28.59
N SER A 213 -11.50 8.63 27.73
CA SER A 213 -12.84 9.20 27.63
C SER A 213 -13.66 8.58 26.50
N SER A 214 -14.99 8.78 26.54
CA SER A 214 -15.97 8.09 25.71
C SER A 214 -15.61 8.13 24.23
N LYS A 215 -15.68 6.98 23.55
CA LYS A 215 -15.36 6.90 22.10
C LYS A 215 -16.63 6.97 21.27
N TRP A 216 -16.61 7.79 20.22
CA TRP A 216 -17.66 7.80 19.22
C TRP A 216 -17.25 6.93 18.05
N LEU A 217 -18.16 6.09 17.59
CA LEU A 217 -17.99 5.28 16.40
C LEU A 217 -18.93 5.79 15.33
N GLU A 218 -18.39 6.15 14.17
CA GLU A 218 -19.17 6.55 13.01
C GLU A 218 -19.14 5.45 11.95
N ILE A 219 -20.32 4.96 11.59
CA ILE A 219 -20.53 4.13 10.40
C ILE A 219 -20.93 5.08 9.28
N VAL A 220 -20.14 5.11 8.20
CA VAL A 220 -20.35 5.97 7.04
C VAL A 220 -20.59 5.11 5.81
N VAL A 221 -21.62 5.43 5.05
CA VAL A 221 -22.00 4.75 3.80
C VAL A 221 -22.14 5.83 2.72
N GLU A 222 -21.40 5.69 1.61
CA GLU A 222 -21.38 6.65 0.50
C GLU A 222 -21.08 8.11 0.95
N GLY A 223 -20.19 8.25 1.93
CA GLY A 223 -19.81 9.56 2.48
C GLY A 223 -20.83 10.20 3.42
N LYS A 224 -21.99 9.56 3.66
CA LYS A 224 -23.00 10.02 4.62
C LYS A 224 -22.93 9.20 5.90
N ILE A 225 -23.10 9.87 7.05
CA ILE A 225 -23.16 9.20 8.34
C ILE A 225 -24.42 8.33 8.39
N TYR A 226 -24.22 7.02 8.43
CA TYR A 226 -25.28 6.02 8.55
C TYR A 226 -25.72 5.87 10.01
N LYS A 227 -24.76 5.77 10.94
CA LYS A 227 -25.02 5.68 12.38
C LYS A 227 -23.84 6.22 13.17
N LYS A 228 -24.12 6.91 14.28
CA LYS A 228 -23.14 7.20 15.33
C LYS A 228 -23.46 6.37 16.57
N VAL A 229 -22.46 5.76 17.18
CA VAL A 229 -22.60 4.97 18.40
C VAL A 229 -21.61 5.50 19.44
N LEU A 230 -22.10 5.82 20.63
CA LEU A 230 -21.25 6.19 21.77
C LEU A 230 -20.92 4.93 22.57
N ILE A 231 -19.64 4.61 22.66
CA ILE A 231 -19.13 3.49 23.46
C ILE A 231 -18.78 4.05 24.83
N LYS A 232 -19.67 3.83 25.81
CA LYS A 232 -19.53 4.33 27.20
C LYS A 232 -18.70 3.40 28.09
N ASP A 233 -18.72 2.10 27.82
CA ASP A 233 -18.00 1.08 28.58
C ASP A 233 -17.57 -0.08 27.66
N LYS A 234 -16.73 -0.98 28.20
CA LYS A 234 -16.27 -2.18 27.48
C LYS A 234 -17.31 -3.31 27.44
N GLU A 235 -18.43 -3.17 28.17
CA GLU A 235 -19.49 -4.20 28.23
C GLU A 235 -20.50 -4.06 27.10
N TYR A 236 -20.58 -2.87 26.49
CA TYR A 236 -21.43 -2.61 25.34
C TYR A 236 -21.14 -3.57 24.17
N LYS A 237 -22.18 -4.33 23.77
CA LYS A 237 -22.16 -5.24 22.63
C LYS A 237 -23.33 -4.98 21.71
N GLU A 238 -23.06 -4.67 20.44
CA GLU A 238 -24.10 -4.46 19.42
C GLU A 238 -23.68 -5.09 18.09
N LYS A 239 -24.58 -5.83 17.46
CA LYS A 239 -24.42 -6.32 16.08
C LYS A 239 -25.34 -5.53 15.16
N ILE A 240 -24.78 -4.90 14.15
CA ILE A 240 -25.48 -4.05 13.20
C ILE A 240 -25.28 -4.63 11.80
N LYS A 241 -26.37 -4.94 11.10
CA LYS A 241 -26.32 -5.25 9.67
C LYS A 241 -26.49 -3.96 8.87
N VAL A 242 -25.44 -3.55 8.17
CA VAL A 242 -25.46 -2.40 7.27
C VAL A 242 -25.72 -2.93 5.87
N ASN A 243 -26.84 -2.53 5.26
CA ASN A 243 -27.14 -2.83 3.86
C ASN A 243 -26.85 -1.60 3.00
N THR A 244 -26.17 -1.81 1.89
CA THR A 244 -25.86 -0.80 0.87
C THR A 244 -26.43 -1.26 -0.48
N GLU A 245 -26.46 -0.38 -1.48
CA GLU A 245 -26.81 -0.77 -2.86
C GLU A 245 -25.83 -1.77 -3.48
N HIS A 246 -24.67 -1.98 -2.85
CA HIS A 246 -23.58 -2.80 -3.35
C HIS A 246 -23.36 -4.11 -2.57
N GLY A 247 -24.15 -4.36 -1.52
CA GLY A 247 -23.99 -5.53 -0.63
C GLY A 247 -24.26 -5.20 0.84
N TYR A 248 -23.86 -6.08 1.74
CA TYR A 248 -24.01 -5.93 3.19
C TYR A 248 -22.69 -6.09 3.96
N ASN A 249 -22.67 -5.52 5.17
CA ASN A 249 -21.64 -5.76 6.18
C ASN A 249 -22.30 -5.99 7.54
N TYR A 250 -21.81 -7.00 8.28
CA TYR A 250 -22.14 -7.21 9.68
C TYR A 250 -21.06 -6.56 10.55
N VAL A 251 -21.42 -5.44 11.15
CA VAL A 251 -20.60 -4.71 12.10
C VAL A 251 -20.86 -5.27 13.49
N TYR A 252 -19.80 -5.58 14.23
CA TYR A 252 -19.87 -6.02 15.61
C TYR A 252 -19.07 -5.07 16.50
N ILE A 253 -19.77 -4.35 17.36
CA ILE A 253 -19.20 -3.46 18.37
C ILE A 253 -19.14 -4.25 19.67
N HIS A 254 -17.97 -4.37 20.27
CA HIS A 254 -17.74 -5.09 21.53
C HIS A 254 -16.42 -4.65 22.18
N ASP A 255 -16.25 -4.93 23.46
CA ASP A 255 -14.97 -4.77 24.20
C ASP A 255 -14.31 -3.38 24.06
N GLY A 256 -15.10 -2.34 23.80
CA GLY A 256 -14.62 -0.96 23.62
C GLY A 256 -14.19 -0.59 22.18
N GLY A 257 -14.40 -1.47 21.21
CA GLY A 257 -14.00 -1.30 19.81
C GLY A 257 -15.00 -1.91 18.82
N VAL A 258 -14.53 -2.18 17.60
CA VAL A 258 -15.38 -2.67 16.51
C VAL A 258 -14.62 -3.56 15.53
N GLU A 259 -15.30 -4.55 14.97
CA GLU A 259 -14.86 -5.31 13.81
C GLU A 259 -16.00 -5.55 12.82
N ILE A 260 -15.67 -5.95 11.59
CA ILE A 260 -16.65 -6.47 10.63
C ILE A 260 -16.52 -7.99 10.61
N ILE A 261 -17.52 -8.69 11.13
CA ILE A 261 -17.48 -10.16 11.26
C ILE A 261 -17.85 -10.88 9.96
N ASP A 262 -18.61 -10.22 9.09
CA ASP A 262 -18.98 -10.75 7.78
C ASP A 262 -19.37 -9.65 6.78
N ALA A 263 -19.19 -9.92 5.49
CA ALA A 263 -19.49 -9.01 4.38
C ALA A 263 -19.59 -9.79 3.08
N ASP A 264 -20.57 -9.59 2.19
CA ASP A 264 -20.65 -10.31 0.91
C ASP A 264 -19.68 -9.80 -0.17
N CYS A 265 -18.74 -8.91 0.16
CA CYS A 265 -17.73 -8.43 -0.78
C CYS A 265 -16.68 -9.50 -1.15
N TYR A 266 -16.17 -9.41 -2.38
CA TYR A 266 -15.21 -10.38 -2.93
C TYR A 266 -13.83 -10.35 -2.26
N ASP A 267 -13.38 -9.20 -1.75
CA ASP A 267 -12.02 -9.04 -1.21
C ASP A 267 -11.92 -9.37 0.29
N LYS A 268 -13.06 -9.28 1.00
CA LYS A 268 -13.21 -9.43 2.45
C LYS A 268 -12.17 -8.60 3.24
N ILE A 269 -11.67 -7.49 2.69
CA ILE A 269 -10.58 -6.71 3.32
C ILE A 269 -11.04 -6.20 4.69
N CYS A 270 -12.27 -5.68 4.76
CA CYS A 270 -12.83 -5.17 6.01
C CYS A 270 -12.99 -6.23 7.10
N VAL A 271 -13.25 -7.49 6.73
CA VAL A 271 -13.28 -8.64 7.66
C VAL A 271 -11.87 -9.01 8.09
N LYS A 272 -10.92 -9.03 7.15
CA LYS A 272 -9.51 -9.34 7.44
C LYS A 272 -8.78 -8.26 8.23
N THR A 273 -9.30 -7.02 8.25
CA THR A 273 -8.76 -5.95 9.10
C THR A 273 -8.86 -6.32 10.59
N GLY A 274 -9.89 -7.06 10.99
CA GLY A 274 -10.11 -7.48 12.36
C GLY A 274 -10.58 -6.36 13.28
N PHE A 275 -10.37 -6.56 14.58
CA PHE A 275 -10.77 -5.64 15.64
C PHE A 275 -9.90 -4.38 15.70
N ILE A 276 -10.56 -3.21 15.72
CA ILE A 276 -9.95 -1.91 15.94
C ILE A 276 -10.53 -1.25 17.19
N ASP A 277 -9.72 -0.51 17.93
CA ASP A 277 -10.13 0.13 19.18
C ASP A 277 -9.50 1.51 19.43
N ARG A 278 -8.59 1.99 18.57
CA ARG A 278 -7.89 3.27 18.75
C ARG A 278 -8.50 4.40 17.94
N LYS A 279 -8.38 5.62 18.46
CA LYS A 279 -8.83 6.84 17.77
C LYS A 279 -8.13 6.97 16.43
N GLY A 280 -8.91 7.30 15.39
CA GLY A 280 -8.39 7.46 14.04
C GLY A 280 -8.23 6.14 13.26
N GLU A 281 -8.35 4.97 13.90
CA GLU A 281 -8.44 3.70 13.18
C GLU A 281 -9.74 3.64 12.36
N ILE A 282 -9.64 2.97 11.21
CA ILE A 282 -10.69 2.87 10.20
C ILE A 282 -10.74 1.44 9.68
N ILE A 283 -11.94 0.85 9.67
CA ILE A 283 -12.25 -0.34 8.85
C ILE A 283 -12.95 0.15 7.58
N ALA A 284 -12.41 -0.15 6.40
CA ALA A 284 -12.99 0.25 5.13
C ALA A 284 -13.44 -0.96 4.30
N CYS A 285 -14.69 -0.95 3.86
CA CYS A 285 -15.23 -1.84 2.84
C CYS A 285 -15.46 -1.06 1.55
N LEU A 286 -14.42 -1.01 0.71
CA LEU A 286 -14.43 -0.23 -0.54
C LEU A 286 -15.50 -0.71 -1.54
N PRO A 287 -15.71 -2.04 -1.75
CA PRO A 287 -16.74 -2.51 -2.67
C PRO A 287 -18.14 -2.03 -2.27
N HIS A 288 -18.42 -1.90 -0.97
CA HIS A 288 -19.70 -1.42 -0.45
C HIS A 288 -19.71 0.08 -0.15
N LYS A 289 -18.65 0.82 -0.54
CA LYS A 289 -18.46 2.26 -0.26
C LYS A 289 -18.76 2.66 1.18
N MET A 290 -18.37 1.81 2.14
CA MET A 290 -18.59 2.08 3.55
C MET A 290 -17.30 2.01 4.34
N TYR A 291 -17.23 2.78 5.41
CA TYR A 291 -16.16 2.67 6.38
C TYR A 291 -16.69 2.95 7.79
N ILE A 292 -15.97 2.43 8.77
CA ILE A 292 -16.21 2.68 10.18
C ILE A 292 -15.00 3.43 10.71
N LYS A 293 -15.20 4.51 11.45
CA LYS A 293 -14.12 5.29 12.05
C LYS A 293 -14.36 5.46 13.54
N ILE A 294 -13.31 5.25 14.32
CA ILE A 294 -13.29 5.58 15.75
C ILE A 294 -12.86 7.03 15.91
N LEU A 295 -13.73 7.83 16.49
CA LEU A 295 -13.49 9.20 16.91
C LEU A 295 -13.21 9.24 18.42
N GLY A 296 -12.31 10.13 18.83
CA GLY A 296 -12.11 10.44 20.26
C GLY A 296 -13.25 11.32 20.79
N GLU A 297 -13.26 11.55 22.10
CA GLU A 297 -14.22 12.46 22.71
C GLU A 297 -13.88 13.89 22.26
N ASN A 298 -14.65 14.43 21.31
CA ASN A 298 -14.63 15.85 21.06
C ASN A 298 -15.32 16.53 22.25
N LYS A 299 -14.52 17.16 23.11
CA LYS A 299 -14.95 18.24 24.00
C LYS A 299 -15.24 19.54 23.22
N GLU A 300 -15.76 19.42 22.01
CA GLU A 300 -16.22 20.53 21.18
C GLU A 300 -17.54 20.12 20.54
N VAL A 301 -18.59 20.24 21.35
CA VAL A 301 -19.89 20.66 20.87
C VAL A 301 -19.98 22.15 21.27
N ASP A 302 -20.35 22.96 20.29
CA ASP A 302 -20.79 24.35 20.40
C ASP A 302 -19.73 25.45 20.58
N ASN A 303 -19.16 25.88 19.46
CA ASN A 303 -19.20 27.30 19.09
C ASN A 303 -18.96 27.43 17.58
N ILE A 304 -20.04 27.43 16.81
CA ILE A 304 -20.43 28.53 15.92
C ILE A 304 -21.89 28.27 15.55
N SER A 305 -22.74 29.08 16.18
CA SER A 305 -24.15 29.27 15.90
C SER A 305 -24.36 30.10 14.62
N TYR A 306 -25.54 29.89 14.02
CA TYR A 306 -26.20 30.61 12.92
C TYR A 306 -25.74 30.31 11.49
#